data_AF-A0A7D5UQ75-F1
#
_entry.id   AF-A0A7D5UQ75-F1
#
_cell.length_a   1.000
_cell.length_b   1.000
_cell.length_c   1.000
_cell.angle_alpha   90.00
_cell.angle_beta   90.00
_cell.angle_gamma   90.00
#
_symmetry.space_group_name_H-M   'P 1'
#
loop_
_entity.id
_entity.type
_entity.pdbx_description
1 polymer ?
#
loop_
_entity_poly.entity_id
_entity_poly.type
_entity_poly.pdbx_seq_one_letter_code
_entity_poly.pdbx_strand_id
1 'polypeptide(L)'
;MARAAQNQIAFAVVYTGVIIPSSFSVGLISFDFQKKTAVLPDNGLPLFSATTLETTGSAVVAILSAAFSTSVKNRFLHISDFTTSLSEILAIIETLDGVPWTRKNVAARELTISSMAAVDAGTFGRAQFWGALISPFFGQVAPWKQQDDELLGLGEQKSLTEEVTKVLEASRTHG
;
A
#
# COMPACT_ATOMS: atom_id res chain seq x y z
N MET A 1 17.54 9.89 -26.06
CA MET A 1 17.48 8.50 -25.55
C MET A 1 17.89 8.51 -24.08
N ALA A 2 17.26 7.70 -23.21
CA ALA A 2 17.59 7.65 -21.78
C ALA A 2 19.00 7.05 -21.55
N ARG A 3 19.77 7.57 -20.60
CA ARG A 3 21.16 7.12 -20.29
C ARG A 3 21.26 5.62 -19.95
N ALA A 4 20.21 5.05 -19.36
CA ALA A 4 20.15 3.61 -19.08
C ALA A 4 20.16 2.75 -20.35
N ALA A 5 19.48 3.19 -21.42
CA ALA A 5 19.48 2.51 -22.72
C ALA A 5 20.86 2.56 -23.41
N GLN A 6 21.71 3.52 -23.01
CA GLN A 6 23.10 3.65 -23.46
C GLN A 6 24.09 2.95 -22.51
N ASN A 7 23.61 2.19 -21.52
CA ASN A 7 24.42 1.54 -20.48
C ASN A 7 25.29 2.50 -19.65
N GLN A 8 24.99 3.80 -19.66
CA GLN A 8 25.75 4.82 -18.92
C GLN A 8 25.32 4.91 -17.44
N ILE A 9 24.12 4.43 -17.12
CA ILE A 9 23.57 4.35 -15.77
C ILE A 9 22.89 2.99 -15.63
N ALA A 10 23.10 2.33 -14.49
CA ALA A 10 22.32 1.17 -14.06
C ALA A 10 21.25 1.62 -13.07
N PHE A 11 20.04 1.06 -13.16
CA PHE A 11 18.98 1.32 -12.20
C PHE A 11 18.33 0.01 -11.75
N ALA A 12 17.70 0.02 -10.59
CA ALA A 12 16.70 -0.96 -10.19
C ALA A 12 15.55 -0.18 -9.58
N VAL A 13 14.31 -0.49 -9.98
CA VAL A 13 13.10 0.08 -9.39
C VAL A 13 12.44 -1.00 -8.55
N VAL A 14 12.08 -0.65 -7.33
CA VAL A 14 11.29 -1.52 -6.45
C VAL A 14 9.89 -0.95 -6.38
N TYR A 15 8.93 -1.72 -6.87
CA TYR A 15 7.52 -1.51 -6.63
C TYR A 15 7.13 -2.30 -5.39
N THR A 16 6.81 -1.58 -4.33
CA THR A 16 6.36 -2.15 -3.06
C THR A 16 4.84 -2.18 -3.03
N GLY A 17 4.25 -3.26 -2.53
CA GLY A 17 2.83 -3.24 -2.16
C GLY A 17 2.50 -2.10 -1.20
N VAL A 18 1.21 -1.90 -0.89
CA VAL A 18 0.80 -0.91 0.11
C VAL A 18 1.44 -1.26 1.47
N ILE A 19 2.30 -0.37 1.97
CA ILE A 19 2.94 -0.54 3.28
C ILE A 19 1.92 -0.19 4.36
N ILE A 20 1.38 -1.20 5.04
CA ILE A 20 0.19 -1.06 5.90
C ILE A 20 0.39 0.02 6.98
N PRO A 21 1.40 -0.03 7.87
CA PRO A 21 1.54 1.00 8.92
C PRO A 21 1.77 2.42 8.37
N SER A 22 2.52 2.53 7.29
CA SER A 22 2.78 3.83 6.64
C SER A 22 1.51 4.41 6.02
N SER A 23 0.68 3.55 5.43
CA SER A 23 -0.59 3.95 4.79
C SER A 23 -1.62 4.52 5.78
N PHE A 24 -1.65 4.02 7.02
CA PHE A 24 -2.44 4.62 8.10
C PHE A 24 -1.86 5.96 8.55
N SER A 25 -0.53 6.04 8.72
CA SER A 25 0.17 7.24 9.20
C SER A 25 0.00 8.44 8.27
N VAL A 26 -0.03 8.21 6.95
CA VAL A 26 -0.22 9.28 5.95
C VAL A 26 -1.69 9.52 5.57
N GLY A 27 -2.62 8.77 6.16
CA GLY A 27 -4.06 8.88 5.88
C GLY A 27 -4.50 8.30 4.53
N LEU A 28 -3.70 7.44 3.91
CA LEU A 28 -4.09 6.71 2.70
C LEU A 28 -5.21 5.71 3.02
N ILE A 29 -5.07 4.95 4.11
CA ILE A 29 -6.19 4.18 4.69
C ILE A 29 -6.94 5.09 5.68
N SER A 30 -8.20 5.38 5.37
CA SER A 30 -9.02 6.37 6.10
C SER A 30 -9.87 5.72 7.20
N PHE A 31 -9.21 5.19 8.23
CA PHE A 31 -9.86 4.65 9.44
C PHE A 31 -9.63 5.61 10.62
N ASP A 32 -10.72 6.06 11.22
CA ASP A 32 -10.72 6.93 12.40
C ASP A 32 -10.88 6.06 13.66
N PHE A 33 -9.76 5.82 14.35
CA PHE A 33 -9.70 4.98 15.56
C PHE A 33 -10.45 5.59 16.75
N GLN A 34 -10.53 6.92 16.82
CA GLN A 34 -11.24 7.62 17.89
C GLN A 34 -12.76 7.51 17.72
N LYS A 35 -13.24 7.70 16.50
CA LYS A 35 -14.66 7.59 16.15
C LYS A 35 -15.08 6.18 15.75
N LYS A 36 -14.15 5.22 15.74
CA LYS A 36 -14.36 3.84 15.28
C LYS A 36 -15.11 3.79 13.96
N THR A 37 -14.62 4.57 12.99
CA THR A 37 -15.25 4.73 11.68
C THR A 37 -14.26 4.37 10.57
N ALA A 38 -14.67 3.51 9.64
CA ALA A 38 -13.87 3.11 8.49
C ALA A 38 -14.50 3.60 7.19
N VAL A 39 -13.74 4.37 6.39
CA VAL A 39 -14.13 4.70 5.01
C VAL A 39 -13.59 3.61 4.09
N LEU A 40 -14.50 2.96 3.37
CA LEU A 40 -14.25 1.77 2.56
C LEU A 40 -14.65 2.03 1.11
N PRO A 41 -13.68 2.31 0.21
CA PRO A 41 -13.93 2.36 -1.22
C PRO A 41 -14.47 1.05 -1.75
N ASP A 42 -15.58 1.09 -2.49
CA ASP A 42 -16.26 -0.09 -3.05
C ASP A 42 -16.47 -1.21 -2.00
N ASN A 43 -16.94 -0.82 -0.81
CA ASN A 43 -17.12 -1.65 0.38
C ASN A 43 -15.83 -2.28 0.93
N GLY A 44 -14.67 -1.85 0.45
CA GLY A 44 -13.36 -2.37 0.87
C GLY A 44 -13.11 -3.79 0.40
N LEU A 45 -13.83 -4.24 -0.63
CA LEU A 45 -13.74 -5.58 -1.22
C LEU A 45 -12.59 -5.76 -2.23
N PRO A 46 -12.17 -4.74 -2.99
CA PRO A 46 -11.07 -4.93 -3.93
C PRO A 46 -9.79 -5.41 -3.23
N LEU A 47 -9.16 -6.42 -3.83
CA LEU A 47 -7.89 -6.96 -3.37
C LEU A 47 -6.73 -6.08 -3.86
N PHE A 48 -5.74 -5.87 -3.00
CA PHE A 48 -4.51 -5.18 -3.34
C PHE A 48 -3.29 -5.91 -2.77
N SER A 49 -2.14 -5.69 -3.41
CA SER A 49 -0.84 -6.15 -2.93
C SER A 49 -0.39 -5.28 -1.75
N ALA A 50 -0.11 -5.90 -0.61
CA ALA A 50 0.36 -5.23 0.60
C ALA A 50 1.72 -5.79 1.02
N THR A 51 2.53 -4.96 1.66
CA THR A 51 3.86 -5.34 2.13
C THR A 51 4.17 -4.74 3.49
N THR A 52 5.17 -5.31 4.15
CA THR A 52 5.74 -4.82 5.39
C THR A 52 6.90 -3.87 5.11
N LEU A 53 7.17 -2.98 6.06
CA LEU A 53 8.36 -2.13 5.99
C LEU A 53 9.65 -2.95 6.04
N GLU A 54 9.60 -4.09 6.74
CA GLU A 54 10.72 -5.02 6.87
C GLU A 54 11.09 -5.67 5.52
N THR A 55 10.11 -6.25 4.81
CA THR A 55 10.30 -6.82 3.47
C THR A 55 10.79 -5.76 2.49
N THR A 56 10.26 -4.54 2.57
CA THR A 56 10.75 -3.39 1.79
C THR A 56 12.22 -3.10 2.07
N GLY A 57 12.63 -3.07 3.33
CA GLY A 57 14.03 -2.88 3.73
C GLY A 57 14.94 -4.00 3.23
N SER A 58 14.52 -5.25 3.42
CA SER A 58 15.25 -6.44 2.94
C SER A 58 15.41 -6.45 1.43
N ALA A 59 14.38 -6.02 0.67
CA ALA A 59 14.47 -5.90 -0.79
C ALA A 59 15.52 -4.89 -1.21
N VAL A 60 15.58 -3.73 -0.56
CA VAL A 60 16.60 -2.70 -0.82
C VAL A 60 17.99 -3.24 -0.51
N VAL A 61 18.17 -3.92 0.64
CA VAL A 61 19.45 -4.54 1.01
C VAL A 61 19.87 -5.60 -0.01
N ALA A 62 18.96 -6.47 -0.44
CA ALA A 62 19.23 -7.51 -1.43
C ALA A 62 19.66 -6.92 -2.77
N ILE A 63 18.97 -5.88 -3.26
CA ILE A 63 19.29 -5.19 -4.51
C ILE A 63 20.66 -4.50 -4.44
N LEU A 64 20.96 -3.83 -3.33
CA LEU A 64 22.25 -3.15 -3.15
C LEU A 64 23.39 -4.15 -2.96
N SER A 65 23.15 -5.28 -2.30
CA SER A 65 24.15 -6.34 -2.12
C SER A 65 24.44 -7.07 -3.42
N ALA A 66 23.45 -7.20 -4.29
CA ALA A 66 23.58 -7.70 -5.65
C ALA A 66 23.80 -6.58 -6.69
N ALA A 67 24.20 -5.38 -6.24
CA ALA A 67 24.43 -4.25 -7.14
C ALA A 67 25.40 -4.69 -8.25
N PHE A 68 25.04 -4.38 -9.50
CA PHE A 68 25.75 -4.78 -10.73
C PHE A 68 25.54 -6.22 -11.21
N SER A 69 24.82 -7.08 -10.48
CA SER A 69 24.33 -8.35 -11.04
C SER A 69 23.34 -8.09 -12.19
N THR A 70 23.40 -8.92 -13.23
CA THR A 70 22.42 -8.91 -14.33
C THR A 70 21.01 -9.24 -13.84
N SER A 71 20.86 -9.90 -12.68
CA SER A 71 19.58 -10.28 -12.11
C SER A 71 18.73 -9.10 -11.63
N VAL A 72 19.33 -7.96 -11.28
CA VAL A 72 18.63 -6.76 -10.76
C VAL A 72 18.84 -5.50 -11.61
N LYS A 73 19.84 -5.51 -12.50
CA LYS A 73 20.18 -4.35 -13.35
C LYS A 73 19.10 -4.04 -14.38
N ASN A 74 18.70 -2.77 -14.44
CA ASN A 74 17.72 -2.19 -15.35
C ASN A 74 16.35 -2.88 -15.29
N ARG A 75 15.93 -3.31 -14.10
CA ARG A 75 14.68 -4.03 -13.86
C ARG A 75 13.73 -3.25 -12.96
N PHE A 76 12.44 -3.53 -13.16
CA PHE A 76 11.36 -3.19 -12.24
C PHE A 76 11.02 -4.46 -11.47
N LEU A 77 11.18 -4.42 -10.17
CA LEU A 77 11.04 -5.55 -9.25
C LEU A 77 9.79 -5.31 -8.40
N HIS A 78 8.87 -6.27 -8.37
CA HIS A 78 7.63 -6.16 -7.59
C HIS A 78 7.74 -7.04 -6.35
N ILE A 79 7.45 -6.46 -5.18
CA ILE A 79 7.50 -7.19 -3.90
C ILE A 79 6.17 -7.04 -3.16
N SER A 80 5.70 -8.13 -2.56
CA SER A 80 4.46 -8.12 -1.78
C SER A 80 4.43 -9.28 -0.80
N ASP A 81 4.03 -9.01 0.43
CA ASP A 81 3.87 -10.04 1.46
C ASP A 81 2.47 -10.65 1.45
N PHE A 82 1.47 -9.86 1.07
CA PHE A 82 0.05 -10.23 1.15
C PHE A 82 -0.72 -9.80 -0.08
N THR A 83 -1.79 -10.53 -0.38
CA THR A 83 -2.92 -10.04 -1.18
C THR A 83 -4.12 -9.94 -0.24
N THR A 84 -4.56 -8.72 0.06
CA THR A 84 -5.57 -8.46 1.11
C THR A 84 -6.57 -7.38 0.67
N SER A 85 -7.55 -7.07 1.51
CA SER A 85 -8.58 -6.04 1.28
C SER A 85 -8.75 -5.14 2.50
N LEU A 86 -9.32 -3.94 2.31
CA LEU A 86 -9.61 -3.04 3.43
C LEU A 86 -10.67 -3.63 4.37
N SER A 87 -11.60 -4.42 3.85
CA SER A 87 -12.57 -5.14 4.67
C SER A 87 -11.93 -6.21 5.56
N GLU A 88 -10.89 -6.90 5.06
CA GLU A 88 -10.14 -7.89 5.84
C GLU A 88 -9.33 -7.21 6.96
N ILE A 89 -8.62 -6.12 6.62
CA ILE A 89 -7.90 -5.32 7.61
C ILE A 89 -8.86 -4.80 8.70
N LEU A 90 -10.03 -4.30 8.31
CA LEU A 90 -11.04 -3.84 9.27
C LEU A 90 -11.55 -4.97 10.16
N ALA A 91 -11.78 -6.17 9.61
CA ALA A 91 -12.23 -7.30 10.40
C ALA A 91 -11.19 -7.72 11.47
N ILE A 92 -9.90 -7.66 11.14
CA ILE A 92 -8.81 -7.87 12.10
C ILE A 92 -8.85 -6.79 13.18
N ILE A 93 -9.00 -5.52 12.81
CA ILE A 93 -9.11 -4.41 13.77
C ILE A 93 -10.31 -4.59 14.71
N GLU A 94 -11.51 -4.88 14.18
CA GLU A 94 -12.71 -5.10 14.99
C GLU A 94 -12.54 -6.27 15.98
N THR A 95 -11.84 -7.33 15.54
CA THR A 95 -11.52 -8.48 16.41
C THR A 95 -10.57 -8.09 17.53
N LEU A 96 -9.51 -7.32 17.23
CA LEU A 96 -8.51 -6.89 18.21
C LEU A 96 -9.02 -5.77 19.14
N ASP A 97 -9.92 -4.92 18.65
CA ASP A 97 -10.54 -3.83 19.43
C ASP A 97 -11.76 -4.33 20.23
N GLY A 98 -12.30 -5.50 19.89
CA GLY A 98 -13.42 -6.14 20.60
C GLY A 98 -14.78 -5.46 20.39
N VAL A 99 -14.88 -4.51 19.46
CA VAL A 99 -16.14 -3.80 19.15
C VAL A 99 -16.31 -3.59 17.64
N PRO A 100 -17.56 -3.51 17.15
CA PRO A 100 -17.83 -3.20 15.75
C PRO A 100 -17.53 -1.73 15.42
N TRP A 101 -17.15 -1.49 14.17
CA TRP A 101 -16.86 -0.15 13.65
C TRP A 101 -17.95 0.33 12.68
N THR A 102 -18.15 1.64 12.61
CA THR A 102 -19.05 2.27 11.64
C THR A 102 -18.40 2.21 10.25
N ARG A 103 -19.05 1.52 9.31
CA ARG A 103 -18.57 1.38 7.92
C ARG A 103 -19.19 2.43 7.02
N LYS A 104 -18.38 3.18 6.29
CA LYS A 104 -18.81 4.19 5.31
C LYS A 104 -18.33 3.81 3.92
N ASN A 105 -19.23 3.46 3.03
CA ASN A 105 -18.89 3.15 1.65
C ASN A 105 -18.72 4.43 0.82
N VAL A 106 -17.75 4.44 -0.09
CA VAL A 106 -17.59 5.46 -1.13
C VAL A 106 -17.32 4.78 -2.48
N ALA A 107 -17.83 5.34 -3.58
CA ALA A 107 -17.54 4.82 -4.92
C ALA A 107 -16.12 5.25 -5.33
N ALA A 108 -15.19 4.29 -5.43
CA ALA A 108 -13.77 4.57 -5.66
C ALA A 108 -13.56 5.39 -6.94
N ARG A 109 -14.19 4.96 -8.04
CA ARG A 109 -14.06 5.58 -9.36
C ARG A 109 -14.59 7.01 -9.39
N GLU A 110 -15.78 7.25 -8.84
CA GLU A 110 -16.43 8.57 -8.85
C GLU A 110 -15.63 9.57 -8.01
N LEU A 111 -15.12 9.11 -6.86
CA LEU A 111 -14.31 9.94 -5.98
C LEU A 111 -12.95 10.28 -6.62
N THR A 112 -12.33 9.34 -7.34
CA THR A 112 -11.12 9.63 -8.11
C THR A 112 -11.38 10.62 -9.24
N ILE A 113 -12.43 10.45 -10.04
CA ILE A 113 -12.77 11.37 -11.14
C ILE A 113 -13.02 12.79 -10.62
N SER A 114 -13.87 12.93 -9.58
CA SER A 114 -14.20 14.24 -9.00
C SER A 114 -12.99 14.91 -8.35
N SER A 115 -12.13 14.14 -7.69
CA SER A 115 -10.91 14.66 -7.07
C SER A 115 -9.89 15.10 -8.10
N MET A 116 -9.69 14.34 -9.17
CA MET A 116 -8.80 14.73 -10.27
C MET A 116 -9.31 16.00 -10.98
N ALA A 117 -10.62 16.11 -11.23
CA ALA A 117 -11.20 17.32 -11.81
C ALA A 117 -11.01 18.56 -10.91
N ALA A 118 -11.11 18.39 -9.58
CA ALA A 118 -10.85 19.47 -8.64
C ALA A 118 -9.37 19.91 -8.65
N VAL A 119 -8.44 18.95 -8.77
CA VAL A 119 -6.99 19.20 -8.92
C VAL A 119 -6.72 19.97 -10.21
N ASP A 120 -7.31 19.57 -11.34
CA ASP A 120 -7.18 20.24 -12.63
C ASP A 120 -7.73 21.68 -12.59
N ALA A 121 -8.76 21.92 -11.78
CA ALA A 121 -9.33 23.24 -11.52
C ALA A 121 -8.52 24.08 -10.50
N GLY A 122 -7.36 23.59 -10.04
CA GLY A 122 -6.47 24.30 -9.12
C GLY A 122 -6.83 24.15 -7.63
N THR A 123 -7.75 23.26 -7.29
CA THR A 123 -8.10 22.94 -5.90
C THR A 123 -7.22 21.81 -5.39
N PHE A 124 -6.27 22.15 -4.52
CA PHE A 124 -5.35 21.20 -3.90
C PHE A 124 -5.64 21.06 -2.41
N GLY A 125 -5.63 19.82 -1.91
CA GLY A 125 -5.86 19.54 -0.51
C GLY A 125 -5.76 18.05 -0.20
N ARG A 126 -5.76 17.71 1.10
CA ARG A 126 -5.67 16.31 1.55
C ARG A 126 -6.82 15.46 1.00
N ALA A 127 -8.03 16.00 0.93
CA ALA A 127 -9.20 15.29 0.41
C ALA A 127 -9.05 14.98 -1.09
N GLN A 128 -8.59 15.94 -1.89
CA GLN A 128 -8.36 15.75 -3.32
C GLN A 128 -7.20 14.79 -3.59
N PHE A 129 -6.10 14.92 -2.83
CA PHE A 129 -4.97 13.99 -2.90
C PHE A 129 -5.41 12.57 -2.56
N TRP A 130 -6.13 12.38 -1.44
CA TRP A 130 -6.66 11.08 -1.06
C TRP A 130 -7.60 10.51 -2.12
N GLY A 131 -8.59 11.29 -2.55
CA GLY A 131 -9.57 10.85 -3.55
C GLY A 131 -8.96 10.45 -4.89
N ALA A 132 -7.91 11.17 -5.33
CA ALA A 132 -7.17 10.83 -6.55
C ALA A 132 -6.41 9.49 -6.44
N LEU A 133 -6.04 9.05 -5.24
CA LEU A 133 -5.26 7.84 -5.00
C LEU A 133 -6.10 6.59 -4.68
N ILE A 134 -7.38 6.75 -4.33
CA ILE A 134 -8.24 5.62 -3.96
C ILE A 134 -8.35 4.58 -5.07
N SER A 135 -8.70 4.98 -6.30
CA SER A 135 -8.90 3.99 -7.36
C SER A 135 -7.61 3.24 -7.74
N PRO A 136 -6.42 3.90 -7.85
CA PRO A 136 -5.17 3.19 -8.10
C PRO A 136 -4.77 2.17 -7.01
N PHE A 137 -5.05 2.43 -5.73
CA PHE A 137 -4.62 1.56 -4.62
C PHE A 137 -5.69 0.60 -4.12
N PHE A 138 -6.96 1.03 -4.06
CA PHE A 138 -8.07 0.31 -3.45
C PHE A 138 -9.29 0.15 -4.37
N GLY A 139 -9.18 0.58 -5.63
CA GLY A 139 -10.16 0.24 -6.66
C GLY A 139 -9.93 -1.18 -7.20
N GLN A 140 -10.65 -1.55 -8.25
CA GLN A 140 -10.57 -2.88 -8.89
C GLN A 140 -9.32 -3.07 -9.77
N VAL A 141 -8.16 -2.61 -9.32
CA VAL A 141 -6.87 -2.90 -9.97
C VAL A 141 -6.43 -4.28 -9.52
N ALA A 142 -6.10 -5.16 -10.49
CA ALA A 142 -5.68 -6.52 -10.15
C ALA A 142 -4.37 -6.50 -9.34
N PRO A 143 -4.25 -7.29 -8.26
CA PRO A 143 -2.99 -7.50 -7.56
C PRO A 143 -1.88 -7.94 -8.52
N TRP A 144 -0.63 -7.68 -8.14
CA TRP A 144 0.50 -8.03 -8.98
C TRP A 144 0.61 -9.55 -9.15
N LYS A 145 0.63 -9.99 -10.41
CA LYS A 145 0.81 -11.41 -10.77
C LYS A 145 2.27 -11.85 -10.75
N GLN A 146 3.19 -10.90 -10.96
CA GLN A 146 4.62 -11.13 -10.90
C GLN A 146 5.12 -10.64 -9.54
N GLN A 147 5.74 -11.55 -8.80
CA GLN A 147 6.42 -11.29 -7.55
C GLN A 147 7.89 -11.68 -7.73
N ASP A 148 8.80 -10.74 -7.46
CA ASP A 148 10.24 -10.94 -7.49
C ASP A 148 10.78 -11.27 -6.07
N ASP A 149 9.90 -11.63 -5.14
CA ASP A 149 10.24 -11.95 -3.75
C ASP A 149 11.24 -13.11 -3.67
N GLU A 150 11.04 -14.18 -4.45
CA GLU A 150 11.97 -15.31 -4.52
C GLU A 150 13.34 -14.91 -5.09
N LEU A 151 13.35 -14.07 -6.14
CA LEU A 151 14.59 -13.56 -6.76
C LEU A 151 15.43 -12.77 -5.75
N LEU A 152 14.78 -12.05 -4.85
CA LEU A 152 15.41 -11.22 -3.82
C LEU A 152 15.64 -11.97 -2.50
N GLY A 153 15.23 -13.24 -2.41
CA GLY A 153 15.38 -14.04 -1.18
C GLY A 153 14.44 -13.61 -0.05
N LEU A 154 13.29 -13.03 -0.35
CA LEU A 154 12.32 -12.45 0.60
C LEU A 154 11.31 -13.48 1.13
N GLY A 155 11.67 -14.77 1.19
CA GLY A 155 10.75 -15.87 1.50
C GLY A 155 10.27 -15.97 2.96
N GLU A 156 10.54 -14.97 3.79
CA GLU A 156 10.10 -14.99 5.19
C GLU A 156 8.59 -14.72 5.28
N GLN A 157 7.84 -15.66 5.82
CA GLN A 157 6.40 -15.51 5.97
C GLN A 157 6.08 -14.43 7.01
N LYS A 158 5.43 -13.35 6.56
CA LYS A 158 4.93 -12.28 7.43
C LYS A 158 3.50 -12.56 7.89
N SER A 159 3.10 -11.90 8.98
CA SER A 159 1.75 -12.01 9.54
C SER A 159 0.98 -10.70 9.37
N LEU A 160 -0.12 -10.74 8.63
CA LEU A 160 -0.99 -9.57 8.45
C LEU A 160 -1.56 -9.10 9.80
N THR A 161 -1.94 -10.03 10.68
CA THR A 161 -2.48 -9.73 12.00
C THR A 161 -1.47 -8.97 12.87
N GLU A 162 -0.18 -9.33 12.80
CA GLU A 162 0.88 -8.62 13.53
C GLU A 162 1.05 -7.19 13.03
N GLU A 163 1.04 -6.97 11.71
CA GLU A 163 1.12 -5.62 11.13
C GLU A 163 -0.08 -4.75 11.53
N VAL A 164 -1.28 -5.32 11.52
CA VAL A 164 -2.49 -4.62 11.98
C VAL A 164 -2.45 -4.36 13.49
N THR A 165 -1.86 -5.25 14.28
CA THR A 165 -1.68 -5.06 15.73
C THR A 165 -0.78 -3.85 15.99
N LYS A 166 0.35 -3.72 15.28
CA LYS A 166 1.24 -2.56 15.38
C LYS A 166 0.50 -1.24 15.09
N VAL A 167 -0.39 -1.23 14.10
CA VAL A 167 -1.23 -0.04 13.79
C VAL A 167 -2.15 0.31 14.94
N LEU A 168 -2.82 -0.69 15.54
CA LEU A 168 -3.75 -0.47 16.64
C LEU A 168 -3.03 0.00 17.92
N GLU A 169 -1.83 -0.50 18.21
CA GLU A 169 -1.02 -0.03 19.33
C GLU A 169 -0.53 1.40 19.12
N ALA A 170 -0.10 1.74 17.89
CA ALA A 170 0.33 3.08 17.53
C ALA A 170 -0.81 4.10 17.67
N SER A 171 -2.05 3.73 17.30
CA SER A 171 -3.22 4.60 17.40
C SER A 171 -3.65 4.87 18.86
N ARG A 172 -3.42 3.92 19.77
CA ARG A 172 -3.65 4.09 21.22
C ARG A 172 -2.63 4.99 21.90
N THR A 173 -1.41 5.06 21.37
CA THR A 173 -0.30 5.83 21.97
C THR A 173 -0.36 7.32 21.60
N HIS A 174 -0.93 7.66 20.45
CA HIS A 174 -1.00 9.03 19.91
C HIS A 174 -2.44 9.60 19.93
N GLY A 175 -3.35 8.92 20.64
CA GLY A 175 -4.78 9.22 20.70
C GLY A 175 -5.21 10.05 21.90
#